data_AF-A0A519QM47-F1
#
_entry.id   AF-A0A519QM47-F1
#
_cell.length_a   1.000
_cell.length_b   1.000
_cell.length_c   1.000
_cell.angle_alpha   90.00
_cell.angle_beta   90.00
_cell.angle_gamma   90.00
#
_symmetry.space_group_name_H-M   'P 1'
#
loop_
_entity.id
_entity.type
_entity.pdbx_description
1 polymer ?
#
loop_
_entity_poly.entity_id
_entity_poly.type
_entity_poly.pdbx_seq_one_letter_code
_entity_poly.pdbx_strand_id
1 'polypeptide(L)'
;MRFSVVFNPNSKYIRTGIRLNENKRYVKYFLAPLSVIILIAIISPSILREGTSSFVQYDKKILPKAPFQFVLLNTNLVVSQGDNATIKLKMKGDQIPQEVYVTDGINSYKLAKENNTNFNYTFKNLQKNMTISFFGGGFNSENHTIIVKARPVVVSMSAQLLYPSYLRKSPEVVQNVGDLLIPEGTIVSWQLQTQNSSRLHFILGDKAHLLQSHEGGFNFKANILRKASYQVIPENEFIKSKDVLSHQIN
;
A
#
# COMPACT_ATOMS: atom_id res chain seq x y z
N MET A 1 -32.35 -69.48 -15.57
CA MET A 1 -33.48 -69.70 -16.51
C MET A 1 -33.01 -69.21 -17.89
N ARG A 2 -32.29 -70.03 -18.68
CA ARG A 2 -32.75 -70.94 -19.76
C ARG A 2 -33.57 -70.28 -20.90
N PHE A 3 -32.86 -70.11 -22.03
CA PHE A 3 -33.18 -70.46 -23.43
C PHE A 3 -34.28 -69.72 -24.23
N SER A 4 -33.79 -68.99 -25.25
CA SER A 4 -33.95 -69.25 -26.71
C SER A 4 -35.32 -69.36 -27.41
N VAL A 5 -35.39 -68.59 -28.51
CA VAL A 5 -35.78 -68.94 -29.91
C VAL A 5 -37.17 -68.54 -30.45
N VAL A 6 -37.09 -67.59 -31.42
CA VAL A 6 -37.69 -67.50 -32.79
C VAL A 6 -39.22 -67.56 -32.97
N PHE A 7 -39.77 -66.58 -33.71
CA PHE A 7 -40.52 -66.77 -34.97
C PHE A 7 -40.79 -65.42 -35.70
N ASN A 8 -40.61 -65.43 -37.03
CA ASN A 8 -40.99 -64.41 -38.03
C ASN A 8 -42.16 -65.02 -38.83
N PRO A 9 -43.27 -64.31 -39.19
CA PRO A 9 -43.30 -63.43 -40.38
C PRO A 9 -44.31 -62.26 -40.33
N ASN A 10 -43.97 -61.13 -40.98
CA ASN A 10 -44.86 -60.09 -41.58
C ASN A 10 -44.51 -58.65 -41.18
N SER A 11 -43.46 -58.11 -41.81
CA SER A 11 -43.17 -56.69 -41.80
C SER A 11 -43.11 -56.18 -43.25
N LYS A 12 -44.20 -55.56 -43.70
CA LYS A 12 -44.20 -54.66 -44.87
C LYS A 12 -43.71 -53.28 -44.39
N TYR A 13 -42.46 -52.94 -44.68
CA TYR A 13 -42.04 -51.53 -44.73
C TYR A 13 -41.14 -51.30 -45.96
N ILE A 14 -41.56 -50.30 -46.76
CA ILE A 14 -40.97 -49.89 -48.03
C ILE A 14 -39.60 -49.26 -47.76
N ARG A 15 -38.53 -49.78 -48.38
CA ARG A 15 -37.27 -49.05 -48.56
C ARG A 15 -37.16 -48.61 -50.01
N THR A 16 -37.45 -47.34 -50.28
CA THR A 16 -37.10 -46.70 -51.55
C THR A 16 -35.61 -46.36 -51.49
N GLY A 17 -34.79 -47.26 -52.04
CA GLY A 17 -33.39 -46.95 -52.35
C GLY A 17 -33.33 -45.95 -53.50
N ILE A 18 -32.71 -44.79 -53.26
CA ILE A 18 -32.47 -43.78 -54.30
C ILE A 18 -31.54 -44.43 -55.34
N ARG A 19 -32.10 -44.74 -56.51
CA ARG A 19 -31.32 -45.28 -57.64
C ARG A 19 -30.45 -44.15 -58.21
N LEU A 20 -29.20 -44.07 -57.77
CA LEU A 20 -28.20 -43.09 -58.24
C LEU A 20 -27.85 -43.24 -59.74
N ASN A 21 -28.31 -44.30 -60.40
CA ASN A 21 -27.95 -44.63 -61.77
C ASN A 21 -28.80 -43.92 -62.84
N GLU A 22 -29.90 -43.26 -62.47
CA GLU A 22 -30.77 -42.53 -63.41
C GLU A 22 -30.41 -41.03 -63.55
N ASN A 23 -29.53 -40.52 -62.68
CA ASN A 23 -29.24 -39.08 -62.59
C ASN A 23 -27.92 -38.63 -63.23
N LYS A 24 -27.21 -39.51 -63.97
CA LYS A 24 -25.92 -39.18 -64.61
C LYS A 24 -26.01 -37.98 -65.57
N ARG A 25 -27.19 -37.74 -66.17
CA ARG A 25 -27.42 -36.60 -67.07
C ARG A 25 -27.41 -35.26 -66.34
N TYR A 26 -27.86 -35.20 -65.08
CA TYR A 26 -27.89 -34.00 -64.25
C TYR A 26 -26.58 -33.75 -63.50
N VAL A 27 -25.78 -34.79 -63.29
CA VAL A 27 -24.42 -34.68 -62.73
C VAL A 27 -23.55 -33.74 -63.57
N LYS A 28 -23.69 -33.76 -64.91
CA LYS A 28 -22.96 -32.84 -65.80
C LYS A 28 -23.36 -31.37 -65.60
N TYR A 29 -24.64 -31.10 -65.36
CA TYR A 29 -25.14 -29.75 -65.09
C TYR A 29 -24.81 -29.26 -63.68
N PHE A 30 -24.61 -30.17 -62.72
CA PHE A 30 -24.12 -29.85 -61.38
C PHE A 30 -22.59 -29.64 -61.35
N LEU A 31 -21.84 -30.40 -62.17
CA LEU A 31 -20.38 -30.27 -62.25
C LEU A 31 -19.92 -28.92 -62.79
N ALA A 32 -20.66 -28.31 -63.72
CA ALA A 32 -20.29 -27.03 -64.32
C ALA A 32 -20.23 -25.87 -63.31
N PRO A 33 -21.27 -25.57 -62.50
CA PRO A 33 -21.17 -24.55 -61.46
C PRO A 33 -20.21 -24.96 -60.34
N LEU A 34 -20.12 -26.25 -60.00
CA LEU A 34 -19.20 -26.72 -58.97
C LEU A 34 -17.73 -26.55 -59.39
N SER A 35 -17.40 -26.78 -60.66
CA SER A 35 -16.03 -26.59 -61.17
C SER A 35 -15.63 -25.12 -61.15
N VAL A 36 -16.57 -24.20 -61.42
CA VAL A 36 -16.33 -22.75 -61.28
C VAL A 36 -16.03 -22.37 -59.83
N ILE A 37 -16.78 -22.90 -58.86
CA ILE A 37 -16.53 -22.66 -57.43
C ILE A 37 -15.15 -23.20 -57.02
N ILE A 38 -14.78 -24.40 -57.48
CA ILE A 38 -13.47 -25.00 -57.21
C ILE A 38 -12.34 -24.19 -57.89
N LEU A 39 -12.56 -23.70 -59.11
CA LEU A 39 -11.58 -22.87 -59.81
C LEU A 39 -11.33 -21.56 -59.05
N ILE A 40 -12.39 -20.90 -58.57
CA ILE A 40 -12.30 -19.68 -57.76
C ILE A 40 -11.54 -19.97 -56.45
N ALA A 41 -11.78 -21.12 -55.83
CA ALA A 41 -11.11 -21.51 -54.59
C ALA A 41 -9.60 -21.77 -54.76
N ILE A 42 -9.15 -22.23 -55.94
CA ILE A 42 -7.73 -22.48 -56.24
C ILE A 42 -7.01 -21.19 -56.65
N ILE A 43 -7.66 -20.34 -57.47
CA ILE A 43 -7.05 -19.12 -58.02
C ILE A 43 -6.96 -18.01 -56.97
N SER A 44 -7.92 -17.97 -56.03
CA SER A 44 -7.95 -16.91 -55.01
C SER A 44 -8.45 -17.44 -53.66
N PRO A 45 -7.59 -18.16 -52.90
CA PRO A 45 -7.90 -18.54 -51.52
C PRO A 45 -8.07 -17.32 -50.59
N SER A 46 -7.61 -16.14 -51.04
CA SER A 46 -7.82 -14.86 -50.35
C SER A 46 -9.28 -14.40 -50.40
N ILE A 47 -10.04 -14.60 -51.48
CA ILE A 47 -11.46 -14.19 -51.55
C ILE A 47 -12.33 -14.97 -50.53
N LEU A 48 -12.02 -16.25 -50.27
CA LEU A 48 -12.68 -17.05 -49.23
C LEU A 48 -12.19 -16.73 -47.81
N ARG A 49 -10.96 -16.22 -47.65
CA ARG A 49 -10.39 -15.77 -46.36
C ARG A 49 -10.81 -14.34 -45.98
N GLU A 50 -10.99 -13.47 -46.96
CA GLU A 50 -11.22 -12.03 -46.77
C GLU A 50 -12.67 -11.70 -46.43
N GLY A 51 -13.63 -12.57 -46.78
CA GLY A 51 -15.04 -12.41 -46.39
C GLY A 51 -15.31 -12.53 -44.88
N THR A 52 -14.35 -13.01 -44.09
CA THR A 52 -14.49 -13.18 -42.63
C THR A 52 -13.41 -12.44 -41.83
N SER A 53 -12.37 -11.90 -42.47
CA SER A 53 -11.30 -11.18 -41.76
C SER A 53 -11.60 -9.71 -41.46
N SER A 54 -12.66 -9.12 -42.01
CA SER A 54 -13.06 -7.73 -41.70
C SER A 54 -13.86 -7.58 -40.38
N PHE A 55 -13.96 -8.63 -39.56
CA PHE A 55 -14.72 -8.62 -38.29
C PHE A 55 -13.97 -9.23 -37.09
N VAL A 56 -12.63 -9.24 -37.07
CA VAL A 56 -11.85 -9.85 -35.96
C VAL A 56 -10.85 -8.90 -35.29
N GLN A 57 -11.02 -7.58 -35.39
CA GLN A 57 -10.22 -6.62 -34.60
C GLN A 57 -11.00 -5.42 -34.05
N TYR A 58 -12.31 -5.56 -33.79
CA TYR A 58 -13.14 -4.46 -33.26
C TYR A 58 -13.06 -4.24 -31.74
N ASP A 59 -12.19 -4.95 -31.02
CA ASP A 59 -12.16 -4.89 -29.54
C ASP A 59 -10.77 -4.67 -28.92
N LYS A 60 -9.82 -4.14 -29.70
CA LYS A 60 -8.66 -3.48 -29.11
C LYS A 60 -8.88 -1.98 -29.18
N LYS A 61 -9.61 -1.43 -28.21
CA LYS A 61 -9.38 -0.04 -27.80
C LYS A 61 -7.92 0.05 -27.39
N ILE A 62 -7.06 0.42 -28.33
CA ILE A 62 -5.69 0.81 -28.04
C ILE A 62 -5.83 2.10 -27.24
N LEU A 63 -5.89 1.97 -25.92
CA LEU A 63 -5.85 3.13 -25.04
C LEU A 63 -4.57 3.89 -25.39
N PRO A 64 -4.66 5.19 -25.73
CA PRO A 64 -3.48 5.96 -26.06
C PRO A 64 -2.51 5.88 -24.89
N LYS A 65 -1.25 5.54 -25.18
CA LYS A 65 -0.21 5.57 -24.16
C LYS A 65 0.03 7.03 -23.78
N ALA A 66 0.07 7.33 -22.48
CA ALA A 66 0.34 8.68 -22.01
C ALA A 66 1.66 9.21 -22.61
N PRO A 67 1.70 10.46 -23.12
CA PRO A 67 2.92 11.07 -23.67
C PRO A 67 3.91 11.52 -22.57
N PHE A 68 3.64 11.14 -21.32
CA PHE A 68 4.44 11.42 -20.15
C PHE A 68 4.26 10.33 -19.09
N GLN A 69 5.14 10.36 -18.08
CA GLN A 69 5.16 9.47 -16.94
C GLN A 69 5.24 10.29 -15.64
N PHE A 70 4.49 9.83 -14.65
CA PHE A 70 4.55 10.29 -13.27
C PHE A 70 5.73 9.59 -12.57
N VAL A 71 6.72 10.36 -12.11
CA VAL A 71 7.89 9.83 -11.39
C VAL A 71 7.94 10.43 -9.98
N LEU A 72 7.60 9.62 -8.98
CA LEU A 72 7.72 10.02 -7.58
C LEU A 72 9.22 10.11 -7.19
N LEU A 73 9.63 11.25 -6.64
CA LEU A 73 11.02 11.50 -6.24
C LEU A 73 11.31 11.14 -4.77
N ASN A 74 10.28 10.90 -3.96
CA ASN A 74 10.44 10.48 -2.57
C ASN A 74 11.08 9.08 -2.53
N THR A 75 12.21 8.94 -1.83
CA THR A 75 12.92 7.65 -1.66
C THR A 75 12.12 6.64 -0.83
N ASN A 76 11.33 7.14 0.13
CA ASN A 76 10.53 6.35 1.04
C ASN A 76 9.33 7.19 1.50
N LEU A 77 8.15 6.59 1.50
CA LEU A 77 6.89 7.22 1.90
C LEU A 77 6.50 6.83 3.33
N VAL A 78 7.46 6.86 4.24
CA VAL A 78 7.23 6.57 5.67
C VAL A 78 7.34 7.86 6.45
N VAL A 79 6.32 8.19 7.22
CA VAL A 79 6.25 9.44 8.01
C VAL A 79 5.73 9.16 9.41
N SER A 80 6.10 10.01 10.37
CA SER A 80 5.58 9.91 11.73
C SER A 80 4.13 10.40 11.79
N GLN A 81 3.33 9.78 12.66
CA GLN A 81 1.99 10.26 12.94
C GLN A 81 2.01 11.70 13.43
N GLY A 82 1.18 12.54 12.80
CA GLY A 82 1.10 13.98 13.05
C GLY A 82 2.08 14.83 12.25
N ASP A 83 3.08 14.22 11.59
CA ASP A 83 4.01 14.96 10.72
C ASP A 83 3.36 15.31 9.38
N ASN A 84 3.93 16.32 8.72
CA ASN A 84 3.58 16.67 7.35
C ASN A 84 4.38 15.78 6.37
N ALA A 85 3.77 15.40 5.26
CA ALA A 85 4.45 14.70 4.16
C ALA A 85 4.44 15.55 2.89
N THR A 86 5.61 15.97 2.45
CA THR A 86 5.78 16.62 1.14
C THR A 86 6.08 15.58 0.09
N ILE A 87 5.13 15.44 -0.84
CA ILE A 87 5.24 14.61 -2.02
C ILE A 87 5.89 15.44 -3.13
N LYS A 88 6.96 14.90 -3.72
CA LYS A 88 7.69 15.50 -4.83
C LYS A 88 7.53 14.63 -6.06
N LEU A 89 6.94 15.19 -7.09
CA LEU A 89 6.62 14.51 -8.33
C LEU A 89 7.39 15.16 -9.48
N LYS A 90 8.03 14.32 -10.29
CA LYS A 90 8.64 14.70 -11.56
C LYS A 90 7.91 14.08 -12.72
N MET A 91 7.53 14.89 -13.69
CA MET A 91 6.96 14.47 -14.95
C MET A 91 8.10 14.24 -15.96
N LYS A 92 8.07 13.11 -16.66
CA LYS A 92 9.00 12.80 -17.76
C LYS A 92 8.22 12.53 -19.04
N GLY A 93 8.53 13.23 -20.12
CA GLY A 93 7.90 13.05 -21.43
C GLY A 93 7.82 14.35 -22.21
N ASP A 94 7.20 14.29 -23.40
CA ASP A 94 7.26 15.39 -24.37
C ASP A 94 6.10 16.38 -24.20
N GLN A 95 4.99 15.95 -23.59
CA GLN A 95 3.80 16.78 -23.39
C GLN A 95 3.38 16.80 -21.92
N ILE A 96 4.03 17.65 -21.12
CA ILE A 96 3.73 17.72 -19.68
C ILE A 96 2.46 18.56 -19.45
N PRO A 97 1.46 18.04 -18.70
CA PRO A 97 0.26 18.79 -18.41
C PRO A 97 0.55 20.05 -17.60
N GLN A 98 -0.22 21.12 -17.83
CA GLN A 98 -0.10 22.36 -17.05
C GLN A 98 -0.48 22.17 -15.58
N GLU A 99 -1.43 21.28 -15.32
CA GLU A 99 -1.97 21.01 -14.00
C GLU A 99 -1.88 19.52 -13.70
N VAL A 100 -1.40 19.21 -12.50
CA VAL A 100 -1.35 17.86 -11.95
C VAL A 100 -2.05 17.88 -10.61
N TYR A 101 -2.78 16.82 -10.33
CA TYR A 101 -3.55 16.62 -9.11
C TYR A 101 -3.06 15.35 -8.41
N VAL A 102 -3.13 15.33 -7.08
CA VAL A 102 -2.98 14.14 -6.26
C VAL A 102 -4.32 13.84 -5.62
N THR A 103 -4.78 12.61 -5.75
CA THR A 103 -6.02 12.14 -5.14
C THR A 103 -5.71 11.15 -4.03
N ASP A 104 -6.45 11.21 -2.93
CA ASP A 104 -6.45 10.22 -1.85
C ASP A 104 -7.59 9.18 -2.00
N GLY A 105 -8.28 9.21 -3.13
CA GLY A 105 -9.47 8.43 -3.45
C GLY A 105 -10.78 9.16 -3.20
N ILE A 106 -10.84 10.05 -2.20
CA ILE A 106 -12.03 10.84 -1.83
C ILE A 106 -11.90 12.27 -2.33
N ASN A 107 -10.74 12.88 -2.11
CA ASN A 107 -10.42 14.25 -2.40
C ASN A 107 -9.33 14.33 -3.45
N SER A 108 -9.35 15.41 -4.24
CA SER A 108 -8.32 15.72 -5.22
C SER A 108 -7.70 17.09 -4.91
N TYR A 109 -6.38 17.13 -4.87
CA TYR A 109 -5.61 18.31 -4.52
C TYR A 109 -4.68 18.70 -5.67
N LYS A 110 -4.71 19.96 -6.08
CA LYS A 110 -3.80 20.48 -7.11
C LYS A 110 -2.37 20.56 -6.56
N LEU A 111 -1.41 19.98 -7.26
CA LEU A 111 0.01 20.12 -6.90
C LEU A 111 0.49 21.54 -7.23
N ALA A 112 1.33 22.09 -6.37
CA ALA A 112 2.06 23.31 -6.66
C ALA A 112 3.16 23.01 -7.69
N LYS A 113 3.21 23.83 -8.73
CA LYS A 113 4.20 23.71 -9.80
C LYS A 113 5.50 24.41 -9.37
N GLU A 114 6.58 23.64 -9.19
CA GLU A 114 7.91 24.21 -8.93
C GLU A 114 8.58 24.66 -10.23
N ASN A 115 8.42 23.88 -11.30
CA ASN A 115 8.85 24.21 -12.66
C ASN A 115 8.06 23.39 -13.69
N ASN A 116 8.45 23.42 -14.96
CA ASN A 116 7.72 22.73 -16.02
C ASN A 116 7.62 21.22 -15.84
N THR A 117 8.53 20.58 -15.10
CA THR A 117 8.54 19.13 -14.91
C THR A 117 8.31 18.71 -13.46
N ASN A 118 8.53 19.59 -12.48
CA ASN A 118 8.51 19.23 -11.07
C ASN A 118 7.35 19.91 -10.35
N PHE A 119 6.67 19.11 -9.54
CA PHE A 119 5.48 19.46 -8.80
C PHE A 119 5.61 18.97 -7.36
N ASN A 120 4.99 19.66 -6.43
CA ASN A 120 4.96 19.24 -5.04
C ASN A 120 3.56 19.41 -4.43
N TYR A 121 3.29 18.63 -3.38
CA TYR A 121 2.14 18.86 -2.52
C TYR A 121 2.47 18.41 -1.10
N THR A 122 2.01 19.14 -0.09
CA THR A 122 2.25 18.79 1.30
C THR A 122 0.95 18.41 1.97
N PHE A 123 0.82 17.13 2.30
CA PHE A 123 -0.20 16.65 3.21
C PHE A 123 0.17 17.07 4.62
N LYS A 124 -0.74 17.74 5.31
CA LYS A 124 -0.51 18.22 6.68
C LYS A 124 -1.07 17.24 7.69
N ASN A 125 -0.38 17.09 8.82
CA ASN A 125 -0.85 16.38 9.99
C ASN A 125 -1.39 14.96 9.68
N LEU A 126 -0.56 14.11 9.08
CA LEU A 126 -0.99 12.78 8.66
C LEU A 126 -1.24 11.86 9.85
N GLN A 127 -2.48 11.37 9.96
CA GLN A 127 -2.90 10.54 11.10
C GLN A 127 -2.89 9.03 10.81
N LYS A 128 -3.11 8.64 9.55
CA LYS A 128 -3.26 7.25 9.13
C LYS A 128 -2.62 7.03 7.77
N ASN A 129 -2.32 5.77 7.46
CA ASN A 129 -1.87 5.37 6.13
C ASN A 129 -2.85 5.86 5.07
N MET A 130 -2.32 6.30 3.94
CA MET A 130 -3.11 6.84 2.85
C MET A 130 -2.57 6.32 1.53
N THR A 131 -3.45 5.91 0.64
CA THR A 131 -3.11 5.60 -0.73
C THR A 131 -3.38 6.83 -1.57
N ILE A 132 -2.39 7.23 -2.36
CA ILE A 132 -2.48 8.37 -3.26
C ILE A 132 -2.24 7.93 -4.70
N SER A 133 -2.84 8.64 -5.64
CA SER A 133 -2.48 8.56 -7.07
C SER A 133 -2.47 9.95 -7.68
N PHE A 134 -1.81 10.09 -8.81
CA PHE A 134 -1.68 11.35 -9.53
C PHE A 134 -2.55 11.35 -10.77
N PHE A 135 -3.16 12.49 -11.06
CA PHE A 135 -3.96 12.71 -12.26
C PHE A 135 -3.51 13.97 -12.99
N GLY A 136 -3.35 13.88 -14.30
CA GLY A 136 -2.99 15.04 -15.13
C GLY A 136 -3.15 14.71 -16.60
N GLY A 137 -3.57 15.68 -17.41
CA GLY A 137 -3.71 15.50 -18.86
C GLY A 137 -4.61 14.35 -19.30
N GLY A 138 -5.59 13.96 -18.47
CA GLY A 138 -6.49 12.82 -18.74
C GLY A 138 -5.93 11.44 -18.38
N PHE A 139 -4.73 11.36 -17.78
CA PHE A 139 -4.08 10.11 -17.38
C PHE A 139 -3.90 10.02 -15.87
N ASN A 140 -4.00 8.80 -15.34
CA ASN A 140 -3.73 8.48 -13.93
C ASN A 140 -2.37 7.78 -13.79
N SER A 141 -1.70 7.99 -12.66
CA SER A 141 -0.53 7.21 -12.27
C SER A 141 -0.92 5.88 -11.62
N GLU A 142 0.09 5.07 -11.31
CA GLU A 142 -0.04 4.00 -10.33
C GLU A 142 -0.32 4.55 -8.93
N ASN A 143 -0.86 3.69 -8.07
CA ASN A 143 -1.13 4.03 -6.67
C ASN A 143 0.15 3.94 -5.84
N HIS A 144 0.34 4.88 -4.93
CA HIS A 144 1.43 4.92 -3.97
C HIS A 144 0.88 5.02 -2.55
N THR A 145 1.47 4.29 -1.60
CA THR A 145 1.00 4.29 -0.21
C THR A 145 1.95 5.09 0.67
N ILE A 146 1.41 6.10 1.33
CA ILE A 146 2.07 6.78 2.45
C ILE A 146 1.80 5.98 3.72
N ILE A 147 2.87 5.49 4.35
CA ILE A 147 2.83 4.72 5.58
C ILE A 147 3.08 5.69 6.74
N VAL A 148 2.09 5.80 7.62
CA VAL A 148 2.17 6.58 8.85
C VAL A 148 2.52 5.64 10.00
N LYS A 149 3.64 5.91 10.66
CA LYS A 149 4.10 5.15 11.83
C LYS A 149 3.74 5.90 13.11
N ALA A 150 3.17 5.17 14.07
CA ALA A 150 2.74 5.74 15.33
C ALA A 150 3.93 6.35 16.10
N ARG A 151 3.69 7.50 16.71
CA ARG A 151 4.72 8.22 17.46
C ARG A 151 4.87 7.62 18.86
N PRO A 152 6.10 7.37 19.33
CA PRO A 152 6.36 6.99 20.71
C PRO A 152 6.12 8.19 21.63
N VAL A 153 5.30 8.01 22.66
CA VAL A 153 4.90 9.07 23.60
C VAL A 153 4.95 8.57 25.05
N VAL A 154 5.32 9.45 25.98
CA VAL A 154 5.20 9.20 27.43
C VAL A 154 3.78 9.55 27.85
N VAL A 155 3.06 8.59 28.42
CA VAL A 155 1.68 8.75 28.87
C VAL A 155 1.65 9.24 30.32
N SER A 156 2.49 8.66 31.16
CA SER A 156 2.64 9.07 32.56
C SER A 156 4.05 8.80 33.07
N MET A 157 4.43 9.56 34.09
CA MET A 157 5.70 9.43 34.77
C MET A 157 5.49 9.69 36.26
N SER A 158 5.94 8.77 37.11
CA SER A 158 5.92 8.94 38.56
C SER A 158 7.32 8.67 39.14
N ALA A 159 7.59 9.24 40.31
CA ALA A 159 8.82 9.01 41.04
C ALA A 159 8.51 8.53 42.46
N GLN A 160 9.06 7.37 42.82
CA GLN A 160 9.10 6.92 44.20
C GLN A 160 10.40 7.42 44.84
N LEU A 161 10.25 8.20 45.91
CA LEU A 161 11.33 8.82 46.66
C LEU A 161 11.56 8.05 47.95
N LEU A 162 12.78 7.53 48.12
CA LEU A 162 13.25 6.93 49.36
C LEU A 162 14.31 7.84 49.97
N TYR A 163 13.90 8.57 50.99
CA TYR A 163 14.75 9.53 51.69
C TYR A 163 15.80 8.83 52.57
N PRO A 164 16.96 9.46 52.79
CA PRO A 164 17.97 8.94 53.71
C PRO A 164 17.45 8.72 55.13
N SER A 165 17.92 7.65 55.78
CA SER A 165 17.46 7.25 57.12
C SER A 165 17.66 8.32 58.20
N TYR A 166 18.68 9.17 58.07
CA TYR A 166 18.96 10.25 59.02
C TYR A 166 17.88 11.33 59.05
N LEU A 167 17.08 11.47 57.97
CA LEU A 167 15.97 12.42 57.92
C LEU A 167 14.69 11.90 58.58
N ARG A 168 14.62 10.59 58.87
CA ARG A 168 13.43 9.90 59.41
C ARG A 168 12.14 10.22 58.64
N LYS A 169 12.26 10.45 57.33
CA LYS A 169 11.13 10.69 56.43
C LYS A 169 10.63 9.38 55.84
N SER A 170 9.31 9.22 55.78
CA SER A 170 8.68 8.11 55.09
C SER A 170 8.85 8.22 53.57
N PRO A 171 8.89 7.10 52.84
CA PRO A 171 8.87 7.12 51.38
C PRO A 171 7.66 7.86 50.82
N GLU A 172 7.85 8.51 49.67
CA GLU A 172 6.83 9.31 49.00
C GLU A 172 6.71 8.89 47.53
N VAL A 173 5.52 9.06 46.93
CA VAL A 173 5.31 8.85 45.49
C VAL A 173 4.77 10.15 44.89
N VAL A 174 5.52 10.69 43.94
CA VAL A 174 5.15 11.89 43.19
C VAL A 174 4.60 11.48 41.83
N GLN A 175 3.33 11.79 41.57
CA GLN A 175 2.68 11.54 40.27
C GLN A 175 2.95 12.68 39.29
N ASN A 176 3.00 12.38 38.00
CA ASN A 176 3.32 13.34 36.93
C ASN A 176 4.59 14.14 37.27
N VAL A 177 5.61 13.42 37.73
CA VAL A 177 6.85 14.01 38.22
C VAL A 177 7.52 14.83 37.11
N GLY A 178 7.97 16.02 37.45
CA GLY A 178 8.77 16.89 36.60
C GLY A 178 10.04 17.27 37.35
N ASP A 179 10.20 18.56 37.64
CA ASP A 179 11.32 18.99 38.48
C ASP A 179 11.18 18.43 39.90
N LEU A 180 12.31 18.02 40.47
CA LEU A 180 12.40 17.43 41.80
C LEU A 180 13.24 18.33 42.71
N LEU A 181 12.77 18.53 43.94
CA LEU A 181 13.52 19.18 45.01
C LEU A 181 13.67 18.16 46.12
N ILE A 182 14.85 17.53 46.21
CA ILE A 182 15.07 16.39 47.12
C ILE A 182 16.41 16.52 47.84
N PRO A 183 16.51 16.07 49.11
CA PRO A 183 17.78 16.05 49.81
C PRO A 183 18.81 15.16 49.12
N GLU A 184 20.08 15.51 49.26
CA GLU A 184 21.20 14.65 48.87
C GLU A 184 21.06 13.25 49.51
N GLY A 185 21.41 12.20 48.75
CA GLY A 185 21.31 10.81 49.17
C GLY A 185 19.92 10.20 48.99
N THR A 186 18.95 10.95 48.45
CA THR A 186 17.63 10.40 48.13
C THR A 186 17.73 9.43 46.95
N ILE A 187 17.18 8.24 47.14
CA ILE A 187 17.07 7.25 46.06
C ILE A 187 15.75 7.49 45.34
N VAL A 188 15.83 7.75 44.05
CA VAL A 188 14.67 7.99 43.18
C VAL A 188 14.47 6.79 42.27
N SER A 189 13.25 6.26 42.25
CA SER A 189 12.81 5.26 41.27
C SER A 189 11.74 5.86 40.37
N TRP A 190 12.10 6.16 39.12
CA TRP A 190 11.15 6.61 38.10
C TRP A 190 10.43 5.42 37.51
N GLN A 191 9.11 5.54 37.40
CA GLN A 191 8.22 4.60 36.72
C GLN A 191 7.54 5.37 35.59
N LEU A 192 7.69 4.90 34.36
CA LEU A 192 7.17 5.56 33.17
C LEU A 192 6.25 4.61 32.42
N GLN A 193 5.08 5.10 32.03
CA GLN A 193 4.21 4.41 31.09
C GLN A 193 4.26 5.14 29.75
N THR A 194 4.40 4.37 28.68
CA THR A 194 4.49 4.92 27.32
C THR A 194 3.49 4.25 26.40
N GLN A 195 3.24 4.89 25.25
CA GLN A 195 2.52 4.31 24.14
C GLN A 195 3.43 4.25 22.91
N ASN A 196 3.27 3.21 22.10
CA ASN A 196 4.00 2.99 20.84
C ASN A 196 5.53 3.09 20.99
N SER A 197 6.08 2.74 22.16
CA SER A 197 7.51 2.80 22.45
C SER A 197 8.03 1.41 22.80
N SER A 198 9.14 1.00 22.20
CA SER A 198 9.82 -0.26 22.52
C SER A 198 11.06 -0.02 23.38
N ARG A 199 11.61 1.19 23.32
CA ARG A 199 12.84 1.62 24.02
C ARG A 199 12.63 3.01 24.61
N LEU A 200 13.40 3.33 25.65
CA LEU A 200 13.40 4.64 26.27
C LEU A 200 14.83 5.04 26.63
N HIS A 201 15.29 6.18 26.11
CA HIS A 201 16.56 6.76 26.55
C HIS A 201 16.28 7.63 27.76
N PHE A 202 16.85 7.23 28.89
CA PHE A 202 16.85 7.99 30.12
C PHE A 202 18.24 8.59 30.31
N ILE A 203 18.36 9.92 30.27
CA ILE A 203 19.63 10.61 30.46
C ILE A 203 19.60 11.23 31.84
N LEU A 204 20.60 10.96 32.68
CA LEU A 204 20.76 11.55 34.01
C LEU A 204 22.13 12.25 34.09
N GLY A 205 22.13 13.57 34.20
CA GLY A 205 23.31 14.40 33.97
C GLY A 205 23.88 14.12 32.57
N ASP A 206 25.13 13.69 32.51
CA ASP A 206 25.82 13.35 31.25
C ASP A 206 25.74 11.86 30.88
N LYS A 207 25.03 11.03 31.67
CA LYS A 207 24.95 9.58 31.45
C LYS A 207 23.64 9.19 30.79
N ALA A 208 23.73 8.60 29.60
CA ALA A 208 22.59 8.02 28.91
C ALA A 208 22.40 6.54 29.26
N HIS A 209 21.16 6.16 29.51
CA HIS A 209 20.73 4.79 29.79
C HIS A 209 19.65 4.39 28.81
N LEU A 210 19.85 3.29 28.09
CA LEU A 210 18.82 2.72 27.22
C LEU A 210 18.03 1.68 28.01
N LEU A 211 16.75 1.94 28.18
CA LEU A 211 15.81 1.06 28.86
C LEU A 211 14.97 0.32 27.83
N GLN A 212 14.64 -0.94 28.13
CA GLN A 212 13.74 -1.75 27.34
C GLN A 212 12.37 -1.83 28.03
N SER A 213 11.33 -1.85 27.21
CA SER A 213 9.94 -1.89 27.68
C SER A 213 9.58 -3.26 28.22
N HIS A 214 8.83 -3.29 29.32
CA HIS A 214 7.98 -4.41 29.70
C HIS A 214 6.52 -3.92 29.69
N GLU A 215 5.71 -4.39 28.72
CA GLU A 215 4.30 -3.96 28.54
C GLU A 215 4.10 -2.43 28.44
N GLY A 216 5.04 -1.71 27.80
CA GLY A 216 5.01 -0.25 27.67
C GLY A 216 5.49 0.51 28.91
N GLY A 217 5.81 -0.22 29.98
CA GLY A 217 6.37 0.30 31.21
C GLY A 217 7.91 0.31 31.21
N PHE A 218 8.48 1.35 31.82
CA PHE A 218 9.92 1.50 32.03
C PHE A 218 10.20 1.89 33.47
N ASN A 219 11.30 1.38 34.01
CA ASN A 219 11.74 1.71 35.36
C ASN A 219 13.22 2.12 35.33
N PHE A 220 13.54 3.19 36.04
CA PHE A 220 14.92 3.62 36.26
C PHE A 220 15.12 3.97 37.72
N LYS A 221 16.26 3.61 38.29
CA LYS A 221 16.57 3.87 39.70
C LYS A 221 17.96 4.45 39.83
N ALA A 222 18.07 5.56 40.55
CA ALA A 222 19.36 6.19 40.84
C ALA A 222 19.39 6.77 42.26
N ASN A 223 20.58 6.81 42.84
CA ASN A 223 20.85 7.57 44.06
C ASN A 223 21.33 8.97 43.67
N ILE A 224 20.65 10.01 44.16
CA ILE A 224 20.95 11.39 43.82
C ILE A 224 21.84 12.01 44.89
N LEU A 225 23.12 12.21 44.53
CA LEU A 225 24.14 12.77 45.42
C LEU A 225 24.44 14.25 45.15
N ARG A 226 23.97 14.78 44.03
CA ARG A 226 24.20 16.16 43.62
C ARG A 226 23.09 16.60 42.67
N LYS A 227 22.99 17.90 42.48
CA LYS A 227 22.12 18.48 41.45
C LYS A 227 22.43 17.88 40.09
N ALA A 228 21.37 17.57 39.35
CA ALA A 228 21.46 16.95 38.04
C ALA A 228 20.21 17.26 37.24
N SER A 229 20.33 17.29 35.92
CA SER A 229 19.18 17.24 35.03
C SER A 229 18.85 15.79 34.66
N TYR A 230 17.61 15.51 34.32
CA TYR A 230 17.26 14.25 33.66
C TYR A 230 16.39 14.49 32.42
N GLN A 231 16.53 13.60 31.45
CA GLN A 231 15.77 13.63 30.20
C GLN A 231 15.19 12.27 29.87
N VAL A 232 14.01 12.27 29.28
CA VAL A 232 13.29 11.08 28.84
C VAL A 232 12.95 11.21 27.37
N ILE A 233 13.44 10.26 26.58
CA ILE A 233 13.24 10.23 25.12
C ILE A 233 12.71 8.86 24.72
N PRO A 234 11.39 8.72 24.48
CA PRO A 234 10.81 7.45 24.06
C PRO A 234 11.14 7.16 22.58
N GLU A 235 11.32 5.88 22.25
CA GLU A 235 11.72 5.41 20.92
C GLU A 235 11.00 4.09 20.57
N ASN A 236 10.72 3.89 19.28
CA ASN A 236 10.32 2.59 18.74
C ASN A 236 11.24 2.14 17.59
N GLU A 237 10.84 1.13 16.83
CA GLU A 237 11.65 0.59 15.73
C GLU A 237 11.79 1.56 14.54
N PHE A 238 10.86 2.51 14.40
CA PHE A 238 10.79 3.41 13.25
C PHE A 238 11.16 4.85 13.60
N ILE A 239 10.85 5.29 14.82
CA ILE A 239 10.88 6.70 15.23
C ILE A 239 11.51 6.81 16.61
N LYS A 240 12.50 7.69 16.71
CA LYS A 240 12.94 8.28 17.99
C LYS A 240 12.17 9.58 18.21
N SER A 241 11.51 9.75 19.35
CA SER A 241 10.70 10.95 19.58
C SER A 241 11.55 12.21 19.58
N LYS A 242 11.02 13.26 18.95
CA LYS A 242 11.53 14.64 19.07
C LYS A 242 11.03 15.35 20.34
N ASP A 243 10.01 14.81 20.99
CA ASP A 243 9.47 15.38 22.23
C ASP A 243 10.28 14.81 23.38
N VAL A 244 11.28 15.58 23.80
CA VAL A 244 12.14 15.26 24.94
C VAL A 244 11.53 15.89 26.19
N LEU A 245 11.22 15.07 27.19
CA LEU A 245 10.91 15.59 28.52
C LEU A 245 12.22 15.88 29.24
N SER A 246 12.41 17.10 29.72
CA SER A 246 13.64 17.53 30.38
C SER A 246 13.32 18.24 31.68
N HIS A 247 13.94 17.80 32.77
CA HIS A 247 13.66 18.26 34.12
C HIS A 247 14.94 18.39 34.94
N GLN A 248 14.84 19.12 36.05
CA GLN A 248 15.95 19.35 36.99
C GLN A 248 15.71 18.67 38.33
N ILE A 249 16.80 18.24 38.95
CA ILE A 249 16.85 17.74 40.32
C ILE A 249 17.72 18.71 41.11
N ASN A 250 17.10 19.38 42.08
CA ASN A 250 17.70 20.42 42.90
C ASN A 250 17.90 19.99 44.35
#